data_AF-A0A1H0BG25-F1
#
_entry.id   AF-A0A1H0BG25-F1
#
_cell.length_a   1.000
_cell.length_b   1.000
_cell.length_c   1.000
_cell.angle_alpha   90.00
_cell.angle_beta   90.00
_cell.angle_gamma   90.00
#
_symmetry.space_group_name_H-M   'P 1'
#
loop_
_entity.id
_entity.type
_entity.pdbx_description
1 polymer ?
#
loop_
_entity_poly.entity_id
_entity_poly.type
_entity_poly.pdbx_seq_one_letter_code
_entity_poly.pdbx_strand_id
1 'polypeptide(L)'
;MPREFISEYGLDPGDYVQHLVDTFCERCPKFSEQLVEEAIFVDDGPIDYLVWFALEDHETHTFFYHDDAPNQDVLQRFIFLSPSREEMSKFKLFLREQYGVYRELEIARLLELPDIYQPQLGERPRANFGVCHEPGDDRIVSGISGTPRIREQEIFEDVDKIVPDKTLEKFISRTVWTVNTRIEEDADRHTITADIRGRLETDPDFRQETTKSLPKGIHPKYTKEPAELWQKPASKVEYMDGSQGFLQLWIPVDKDDIKLVSATAGDYDREAIVDAIREEFQTIAG
;
A
#
# COMPACT_ATOMS: atom_id res chain seq x y z
N MET A 1 16.55 4.27 -0.14
CA MET A 1 15.15 4.28 0.32
C MET A 1 14.79 2.90 0.83
N PRO A 2 13.97 2.75 1.88
CA PRO A 2 13.59 1.43 2.39
C PRO A 2 12.77 0.66 1.35
N ARG A 3 13.06 -0.63 1.23
CA ARG A 3 12.22 -1.62 0.54
C ARG A 3 11.41 -2.32 1.62
N GLU A 4 10.10 -2.44 1.44
CA GLU A 4 9.19 -3.01 2.43
C GLU A 4 8.58 -4.30 1.91
N PHE A 5 8.63 -5.38 2.68
CA PHE A 5 8.04 -6.66 2.30
C PHE A 5 6.55 -6.68 2.67
N ILE A 6 5.67 -6.88 1.69
CA ILE A 6 4.21 -6.84 1.91
C ILE A 6 3.73 -8.12 2.56
N SER A 7 4.35 -9.26 2.22
CA SER A 7 4.05 -10.57 2.81
C SER A 7 4.16 -10.61 4.33
N GLU A 8 5.02 -9.80 4.95
CA GLU A 8 5.09 -9.67 6.42
C GLU A 8 3.76 -9.23 7.02
N TYR A 9 3.06 -8.37 6.28
CA TYR A 9 1.73 -7.89 6.60
C TYR A 9 0.65 -8.60 5.78
N GLY A 10 0.89 -9.72 5.07
CA GLY A 10 -0.08 -10.46 4.25
C GLY A 10 -1.30 -9.69 3.68
N LEU A 11 -1.07 -8.45 3.24
CA LEU A 11 -2.05 -7.52 2.73
C LEU A 11 -2.09 -7.65 1.22
N ASP A 12 -3.19 -7.22 0.60
CA ASP A 12 -3.15 -6.99 -0.83
C ASP A 12 -2.17 -5.84 -1.14
N PRO A 13 -1.25 -6.00 -2.10
CA PRO A 13 -0.32 -4.94 -2.46
C PRO A 13 -1.01 -3.66 -2.91
N GLY A 14 -2.17 -3.75 -3.56
CA GLY A 14 -2.95 -2.61 -3.99
C GLY A 14 -3.53 -1.83 -2.80
N ASP A 15 -4.06 -2.55 -1.80
CA ASP A 15 -4.59 -1.96 -0.58
C ASP A 15 -3.48 -1.25 0.21
N TYR A 16 -2.31 -1.87 0.35
CA TYR A 16 -1.18 -1.25 1.04
C TYR A 16 -0.70 0.03 0.35
N VAL A 17 -0.55 -0.01 -0.99
CA VAL A 17 -0.17 1.18 -1.77
C VAL A 17 -1.23 2.27 -1.63
N GLN A 18 -2.51 1.92 -1.61
CA GLN A 18 -3.58 2.90 -1.41
C GLN A 18 -3.53 3.53 -0.02
N HIS A 19 -3.33 2.73 1.04
CA HIS A 19 -3.18 3.26 2.40
C HIS A 19 -1.97 4.20 2.53
N LEU A 20 -0.85 3.89 1.86
CA LEU A 20 0.29 4.80 1.76
C LEU A 20 -0.09 6.12 1.10
N VAL A 21 -0.74 6.07 -0.07
CA VAL A 21 -1.18 7.26 -0.81
C VAL A 21 -2.13 8.12 0.03
N ASP A 22 -3.17 7.50 0.60
CA ASP A 22 -4.18 8.19 1.41
C ASP A 22 -3.52 8.88 2.60
N THR A 23 -2.67 8.17 3.34
CA THR A 23 -1.96 8.74 4.50
C THR A 23 -1.00 9.86 4.09
N PHE A 24 -0.38 9.76 2.91
CA PHE A 24 0.47 10.82 2.37
C PHE A 24 -0.32 12.12 2.13
N CYS A 25 -1.46 11.99 1.46
CA CYS A 25 -2.37 13.10 1.16
C CYS A 25 -3.04 13.68 2.41
N GLU A 26 -3.38 12.84 3.40
CA GLU A 26 -3.87 13.28 4.71
C GLU A 26 -2.85 14.15 5.44
N ARG A 27 -1.59 13.67 5.51
CA ARG A 27 -0.53 14.37 6.26
C ARG A 27 -0.03 15.61 5.52
N CYS A 28 -0.08 15.63 4.18
CA CYS A 28 0.26 16.79 3.38
C CYS A 28 -0.75 16.98 2.21
N PRO A 29 -1.84 17.73 2.43
CA PRO A 29 -2.92 17.91 1.45
C PRO A 29 -2.55 18.68 0.17
N LYS A 30 -1.29 19.09 0.04
CA LYS A 30 -0.76 19.77 -1.16
C LYS A 30 -0.28 18.78 -2.22
N PHE A 31 -0.11 17.51 -1.86
CA PHE A 31 0.12 16.46 -2.84
C PHE A 31 -1.17 16.19 -3.62
N SER A 32 -1.02 15.94 -4.92
CA SER A 32 -2.10 15.44 -5.77
C SER A 32 -1.65 14.17 -6.47
N GLU A 33 -2.54 13.20 -6.56
CA GLU A 33 -2.29 11.98 -7.32
C GLU A 33 -2.30 12.25 -8.82
N GLN A 34 -1.32 11.70 -9.53
CA GLN A 34 -1.22 11.72 -10.98
C GLN A 34 -1.62 10.36 -11.54
N LEU A 35 -2.34 10.38 -12.66
CA LEU A 35 -2.70 9.16 -13.36
C LEU A 35 -1.45 8.56 -14.01
N VAL A 36 -1.03 7.40 -13.51
CA VAL A 36 0.04 6.60 -14.12
C VAL A 36 -0.57 5.74 -15.22
N GLU A 37 -0.14 5.97 -16.46
CA GLU A 37 -0.58 5.16 -17.60
C GLU A 37 0.22 3.87 -17.72
N GLU A 38 1.52 3.97 -17.47
CA GLU A 38 2.44 2.87 -17.55
C GLU A 38 3.59 3.07 -16.57
N ALA A 39 3.94 2.00 -15.85
CA ALA A 39 5.10 1.96 -14.97
C ALA A 39 6.00 0.78 -15.32
N ILE A 40 7.31 1.02 -15.40
CA ILE A 40 8.30 0.01 -15.76
C ILE A 40 9.38 -0.02 -14.69
N PHE A 41 9.59 -1.19 -14.10
CA PHE A 41 10.68 -1.49 -13.18
C PHE A 41 11.82 -2.16 -13.91
N VAL A 42 13.05 -1.72 -13.64
CA VAL A 42 14.28 -2.38 -14.06
C VAL A 42 15.31 -2.42 -12.93
N ASP A 43 16.12 -3.48 -12.91
CA ASP A 43 17.17 -3.74 -11.91
C ASP A 43 18.32 -4.51 -12.58
N ASP A 44 19.49 -4.56 -11.94
CA ASP A 44 20.70 -5.23 -12.44
C ASP A 44 21.15 -4.69 -13.81
N GLY A 45 21.43 -3.39 -13.88
CA GLY A 45 21.82 -2.73 -15.12
C GLY A 45 22.75 -1.52 -14.93
N PRO A 46 22.85 -0.63 -15.93
CA PRO A 46 23.72 0.55 -15.91
C PRO A 46 23.43 1.56 -14.80
N ILE A 47 22.20 1.53 -14.29
CA ILE A 47 21.79 2.13 -13.02
C ILE A 47 21.29 0.95 -12.20
N ASP A 48 21.70 0.82 -10.94
CA ASP A 48 21.37 -0.37 -10.12
C ASP A 48 19.87 -0.69 -10.17
N TYR A 49 19.03 0.31 -9.88
CA TYR A 49 17.57 0.16 -9.89
C TYR A 49 16.88 1.44 -10.40
N LEU A 50 15.86 1.28 -11.25
CA LEU A 50 15.06 2.39 -11.78
C LEU A 50 13.58 2.00 -11.97
N VAL A 51 12.67 2.93 -11.64
CA VAL A 51 11.26 2.86 -12.05
C VAL A 51 10.90 4.06 -12.90
N TRP A 52 10.39 3.78 -14.09
CA TRP A 52 9.92 4.75 -15.07
C TRP A 52 8.39 4.85 -15.04
N PHE A 53 7.86 6.06 -15.16
CA PHE A 53 6.44 6.36 -15.25
C PHE A 53 6.17 7.14 -16.54
N ALA A 54 5.20 6.68 -17.33
CA ALA A 54 4.59 7.44 -18.41
C ALA A 54 3.26 8.04 -17.92
N LEU A 55 3.06 9.31 -18.26
CA LEU A 55 1.97 10.16 -17.83
C LEU A 55 1.39 10.88 -19.07
N GLU A 56 0.17 11.40 -18.95
CA GLU A 56 -0.43 12.33 -19.93
C GLU A 56 -0.34 11.87 -21.40
N ASP A 57 -0.93 10.72 -21.74
CA ASP A 57 -0.85 10.05 -23.06
C ASP A 57 0.58 9.84 -23.57
N HIS A 58 1.53 9.62 -22.64
CA HIS A 58 2.96 9.48 -22.89
C HIS A 58 3.63 10.75 -23.42
N GLU A 59 3.05 11.92 -23.16
CA GLU A 59 3.70 13.21 -23.44
C GLU A 59 4.71 13.57 -22.35
N THR A 60 4.47 13.12 -21.12
CA THR A 60 5.35 13.40 -20.00
C THR A 60 5.81 12.11 -19.31
N HIS A 61 7.04 12.16 -18.80
CA HIS A 61 7.63 11.05 -18.08
C HIS A 61 8.34 11.55 -16.83
N THR A 62 8.36 10.69 -15.83
CA THR A 62 9.25 10.82 -14.69
C THR A 62 9.78 9.44 -14.35
N PHE A 63 10.87 9.40 -13.61
CA PHE A 63 11.39 8.15 -13.08
C PHE A 63 11.95 8.43 -11.70
N PHE A 64 12.19 7.41 -10.90
CA PHE A 64 13.11 7.47 -9.77
C PHE A 64 14.07 6.31 -9.84
N TYR A 65 15.22 6.44 -9.18
CA TYR A 65 16.27 5.43 -9.23
C TYR A 65 16.98 5.33 -7.87
N HIS A 66 17.67 4.24 -7.66
CA HIS A 66 18.56 4.03 -6.53
C HIS A 66 19.83 3.41 -7.07
N ASP A 67 20.94 4.12 -6.88
CA ASP A 67 22.29 3.73 -7.27
C ASP A 67 23.24 4.61 -6.43
N ASP A 68 24.18 4.00 -5.71
CA ASP A 68 25.10 4.72 -4.83
C ASP A 68 26.19 5.47 -5.62
N ALA A 69 26.46 5.06 -6.86
CA ALA A 69 27.50 5.63 -7.72
C ALA A 69 27.08 5.60 -9.20
N PRO A 70 25.97 6.28 -9.58
CA PRO A 70 25.41 6.17 -10.91
C PRO A 70 26.36 6.72 -11.96
N ASN A 71 26.47 6.00 -13.08
CA ASN A 71 27.16 6.50 -14.25
C ASN A 71 26.45 7.76 -14.76
N GLN A 72 27.09 8.92 -14.59
CA GLN A 72 26.50 10.21 -14.89
C GLN A 72 26.10 10.37 -16.37
N ASP A 73 26.87 9.79 -17.29
CA ASP A 73 26.54 9.85 -18.72
C ASP A 73 25.28 9.05 -19.05
N VAL A 74 25.09 7.91 -18.37
CA VAL A 74 23.89 7.08 -18.50
C VAL A 74 22.69 7.79 -17.88
N LEU A 75 22.84 8.31 -16.67
CA LEU A 75 21.77 9.03 -15.98
C LEU A 75 21.33 10.27 -16.77
N GLN A 76 22.27 11.02 -17.35
CA GLN A 76 21.94 12.15 -18.22
C GLN A 76 21.11 11.72 -19.44
N ARG A 77 21.42 10.57 -20.06
CA ARG A 77 20.59 10.07 -21.17
C ARG A 77 19.16 9.80 -20.73
N PHE A 78 18.95 9.17 -19.57
CA PHE A 78 17.62 8.95 -19.01
C PHE A 78 16.88 10.25 -18.69
N ILE A 79 17.57 11.27 -18.17
CA ILE A 79 16.99 12.59 -17.89
C ILE A 79 16.40 13.24 -19.16
N PHE A 80 17.02 13.05 -20.32
CA PHE A 80 16.58 13.64 -21.59
C PHE A 80 15.73 12.69 -22.45
N LEU A 81 15.47 11.47 -21.98
CA LEU A 81 14.59 10.54 -22.67
C LEU A 81 13.12 10.91 -22.41
N SER A 82 12.35 11.08 -23.48
CA SER A 82 10.90 11.31 -23.43
C SER A 82 10.25 10.54 -24.58
N PRO A 83 10.24 9.19 -24.51
CA PRO A 83 9.77 8.35 -25.59
C PRO A 83 8.27 8.56 -25.83
N SER A 84 7.90 9.00 -27.03
CA SER A 84 6.51 9.08 -27.42
C SER A 84 5.82 7.70 -27.36
N ARG A 85 4.49 7.69 -27.39
CA ARG A 85 3.68 6.46 -27.42
C ARG A 85 4.14 5.43 -28.48
N GLU A 86 4.55 5.89 -29.66
CA GLU A 86 5.06 5.03 -30.74
C GLU A 86 6.48 4.48 -30.44
N GLU A 87 7.27 5.24 -29.69
CA GLU A 87 8.65 4.88 -29.34
C GLU A 87 8.75 4.01 -28.09
N MET A 88 7.70 3.97 -27.25
CA MET A 88 7.66 3.15 -26.04
C MET A 88 8.01 1.69 -26.28
N SER A 89 7.55 1.10 -27.38
CA SER A 89 7.89 -0.30 -27.71
C SER A 89 9.40 -0.50 -27.89
N LYS A 90 10.10 0.47 -28.48
CA LYS A 90 11.56 0.45 -28.64
C LYS A 90 12.26 0.72 -27.31
N PHE A 91 11.73 1.64 -26.52
CA PHE A 91 12.27 1.95 -25.20
C PHE A 91 12.20 0.74 -24.26
N LYS A 92 11.05 0.05 -24.21
CA LYS A 92 10.87 -1.21 -23.47
C LYS A 92 11.85 -2.29 -23.93
N LEU A 93 12.06 -2.43 -25.25
CA LEU A 93 13.04 -3.38 -25.78
C LEU A 93 14.46 -3.03 -25.32
N PHE A 94 14.85 -1.76 -25.41
CA PHE A 94 16.14 -1.28 -24.91
C PHE A 94 16.31 -1.60 -23.42
N LEU A 95 15.31 -1.33 -22.58
CA LEU A 95 15.35 -1.66 -21.15
C LEU A 95 15.54 -3.18 -20.93
N ARG A 96 14.81 -4.03 -21.65
CA ARG A 96 14.97 -5.50 -21.57
C ARG A 96 16.34 -6.00 -21.99
N GLU A 97 17.03 -5.30 -22.89
CA GLU A 97 18.36 -5.67 -23.36
C GLU A 97 19.48 -5.21 -22.42
N GLN A 98 19.27 -4.09 -21.71
CA GLN A 98 20.30 -3.49 -20.85
C GLN A 98 20.24 -3.94 -19.39
N TYR A 99 19.09 -4.42 -18.92
CA TYR A 99 18.86 -4.76 -17.52
C TYR A 99 18.60 -6.26 -17.35
N GLY A 100 19.18 -6.84 -16.29
CA GLY A 100 18.95 -8.24 -15.92
C GLY A 100 17.52 -8.50 -15.46
N VAL A 101 16.85 -7.48 -14.91
CA VAL A 101 15.44 -7.53 -14.52
C VAL A 101 14.64 -6.47 -15.27
N TYR A 102 13.51 -6.89 -15.83
CA TYR A 102 12.52 -6.01 -16.45
C TYR A 102 11.12 -6.45 -16.05
N ARG A 103 10.28 -5.50 -15.59
CA ARG A 103 8.88 -5.74 -15.26
C ARG A 103 8.03 -4.53 -15.63
N GLU A 104 6.84 -4.79 -16.16
CA GLU A 104 5.77 -3.80 -16.25
C GLU A 104 4.93 -3.91 -14.98
N LEU A 105 4.68 -2.79 -14.31
CA LEU A 105 4.06 -2.76 -12.99
C LEU A 105 2.57 -2.43 -13.11
N GLU A 106 1.72 -3.29 -12.57
CA GLU A 106 0.26 -3.07 -12.54
C GLU A 106 -0.16 -2.16 -11.38
N ILE A 107 0.56 -2.23 -10.26
CA ILE A 107 0.28 -1.44 -9.07
C ILE A 107 1.39 -0.40 -8.92
N ALA A 108 1.11 0.77 -9.46
CA ALA A 108 1.96 1.94 -9.41
C ALA A 108 1.12 3.18 -9.15
N ARG A 109 1.63 4.07 -8.29
CA ARG A 109 1.02 5.34 -7.93
C ARG A 109 2.08 6.43 -7.94
N LEU A 110 1.68 7.62 -8.36
CA LEU A 110 2.55 8.78 -8.40
C LEU A 110 1.83 9.95 -7.73
N LEU A 111 2.45 10.52 -6.71
CA LEU A 111 2.02 11.74 -6.07
C LEU A 111 2.90 12.89 -6.50
N GLU A 112 2.30 14.04 -6.77
CA GLU A 112 2.99 15.25 -7.18
C GLU A 112 2.78 16.36 -6.14
N LEU A 113 3.86 17.05 -5.79
CA LEU A 113 3.83 18.29 -5.03
C LEU A 113 4.44 19.42 -5.87
N PRO A 114 3.63 20.40 -6.30
CA PRO A 114 4.12 21.55 -7.03
C PRO A 114 5.08 22.40 -6.19
N ASP A 115 6.21 22.76 -6.78
CA ASP A 115 7.14 23.73 -6.22
C ASP A 115 6.62 25.15 -6.49
N ILE A 116 6.27 25.85 -5.42
CA ILE A 116 5.72 27.21 -5.47
C ILE A 116 6.79 28.30 -5.38
N TYR A 117 8.04 27.94 -5.08
CA TYR A 117 9.14 28.87 -4.85
C TYR A 117 10.00 29.08 -6.09
N GLN A 118 10.08 28.08 -6.96
CA GLN A 118 10.84 28.20 -8.20
C GLN A 118 10.09 28.99 -9.29
N PRO A 119 10.79 29.84 -10.07
CA PRO A 119 10.19 30.57 -11.17
C PRO A 119 9.61 29.60 -12.22
N GLN A 120 8.42 29.94 -12.70
CA GLN A 120 7.75 29.24 -13.79
C GLN A 120 8.32 29.67 -15.13
N LEU A 121 9.01 28.75 -15.80
CA LEU A 121 9.40 28.85 -17.20
C LEU A 121 8.88 27.59 -17.90
N GLY A 122 7.62 27.63 -18.36
CA GLY A 122 6.90 26.45 -18.86
C GLY A 122 6.11 25.76 -17.75
N GLU A 123 6.12 24.43 -17.73
CA GLU A 123 5.50 23.66 -16.65
C GLU A 123 6.09 24.00 -15.28
N ARG A 124 5.25 24.01 -14.25
CA ARG A 124 5.70 24.30 -12.89
C ARG A 124 6.63 23.16 -12.43
N PRO A 125 7.79 23.48 -11.82
CA PRO A 125 8.62 22.46 -11.21
C PRO A 125 7.84 21.73 -10.10
N ARG A 126 8.14 20.45 -9.89
CA ARG A 126 7.44 19.63 -8.89
C ARG A 126 8.34 18.53 -8.35
N ALA A 127 8.08 18.14 -7.11
CA ALA A 127 8.58 16.89 -6.57
C ALA A 127 7.54 15.80 -6.78
N ASN A 128 7.96 14.67 -7.31
CA ASN A 128 7.16 13.48 -7.46
C ASN A 128 7.58 12.45 -6.42
N PHE A 129 6.61 11.73 -5.89
CA PHE A 129 6.79 10.57 -5.04
C PHE A 129 6.09 9.38 -5.68
N GLY A 130 6.88 8.43 -6.15
CA GLY A 130 6.38 7.19 -6.75
C GLY A 130 6.35 6.07 -5.72
N VAL A 131 5.28 5.27 -5.73
CA VAL A 131 5.15 4.04 -4.93
C VAL A 131 4.64 2.92 -5.84
N CYS A 132 5.31 1.78 -5.82
CA CYS A 132 4.99 0.65 -6.67
C CYS A 132 5.13 -0.68 -5.92
N HIS A 133 4.34 -1.67 -6.32
CA HIS A 133 4.59 -3.06 -5.96
C HIS A 133 5.49 -3.73 -7.01
N GLU A 134 6.60 -4.30 -6.57
CA GLU A 134 7.45 -5.15 -7.39
C GLU A 134 7.10 -6.63 -7.09
N PRO A 135 6.47 -7.33 -8.05
CA PRO A 135 5.87 -8.63 -7.78
C PRO A 135 6.87 -9.78 -7.68
N GLY A 136 8.12 -9.61 -8.12
CA GLY A 136 9.15 -10.65 -8.07
C GLY A 136 9.64 -10.91 -6.66
N ASP A 137 9.93 -9.86 -5.89
CA ASP A 137 10.36 -9.97 -4.49
C ASP A 137 9.22 -9.70 -3.48
N ASP A 138 8.00 -9.48 -3.96
CA ASP A 138 6.82 -9.11 -3.15
C ASP A 138 7.06 -7.91 -2.22
N ARG A 139 7.61 -6.84 -2.80
CA ARG A 139 8.03 -5.64 -2.08
C ARG A 139 7.37 -4.39 -2.60
N ILE A 140 7.19 -3.41 -1.70
CA ILE A 140 6.93 -2.03 -2.08
C ILE A 140 8.25 -1.33 -2.32
N VAL A 141 8.31 -0.64 -3.46
CA VAL A 141 9.42 0.23 -3.80
C VAL A 141 8.89 1.64 -3.96
N SER A 142 9.58 2.59 -3.33
CA SER A 142 9.25 3.99 -3.40
C SER A 142 10.47 4.83 -3.73
N GLY A 143 10.23 6.02 -4.27
CA GLY A 143 11.28 6.95 -4.62
C GLY A 143 10.77 8.35 -4.86
N ILE A 144 11.69 9.29 -4.89
CA ILE A 144 11.43 10.70 -5.18
C ILE A 144 12.16 11.15 -6.43
N SER A 145 11.57 12.11 -7.13
CA SER A 145 12.19 12.77 -8.26
C SER A 145 11.71 14.22 -8.39
N GLY A 146 12.59 15.13 -8.76
CA GLY A 146 12.24 16.49 -9.15
C GLY A 146 12.05 16.60 -10.66
N THR A 147 10.99 17.26 -11.10
CA THR A 147 10.78 17.61 -12.52
C THR A 147 10.86 19.14 -12.65
N PRO A 148 11.74 19.71 -13.50
CA PRO A 148 12.74 19.02 -14.30
C PRO A 148 13.93 18.53 -13.45
N ARG A 149 14.48 17.36 -13.82
CA ARG A 149 15.56 16.68 -13.07
C ARG A 149 16.83 17.52 -12.88
N ILE A 150 17.14 18.42 -13.80
CA ILE A 150 18.31 19.33 -13.70
C ILE A 150 18.24 20.24 -12.45
N ARG A 151 17.03 20.50 -11.94
CA ARG A 151 16.80 21.37 -10.79
C ARG A 151 16.35 20.60 -9.56
N GLU A 152 16.50 19.28 -9.57
CA GLU A 152 15.98 18.39 -8.54
C GLU A 152 16.39 18.80 -7.12
N GLN A 153 17.66 19.15 -6.92
CA GLN A 153 18.14 19.56 -5.61
C GLN A 153 17.43 20.85 -5.13
N GLU A 154 17.29 21.85 -5.99
CA GLU A 154 16.59 23.10 -5.66
C GLU A 154 15.12 22.84 -5.33
N ILE A 155 14.47 21.96 -6.11
CA ILE A 155 13.07 21.55 -5.90
C ILE A 155 12.90 20.88 -4.55
N PHE A 156 13.80 19.96 -4.19
CA PHE A 156 13.74 19.27 -2.89
C PHE A 156 13.97 20.22 -1.72
N GLU A 157 14.94 21.15 -1.83
CA GLU A 157 15.18 22.19 -0.81
C GLU A 157 13.96 23.10 -0.58
N ASP A 158 13.18 23.36 -1.63
CA ASP A 158 11.96 24.16 -1.56
C ASP A 158 10.76 23.37 -1.04
N VAL A 159 10.62 22.11 -1.45
CA VAL A 159 9.60 21.18 -0.95
C VAL A 159 9.79 20.88 0.54
N ASP A 160 11.02 20.83 1.03
CA ASP A 160 11.35 20.67 2.45
C ASP A 160 10.72 21.76 3.34
N LYS A 161 10.45 22.94 2.78
CA LYS A 161 9.75 24.05 3.46
C LYS A 161 8.23 23.88 3.51
N ILE A 162 7.69 22.97 2.68
CA ILE A 162 6.26 22.72 2.52
C ILE A 162 5.82 21.53 3.37
N VAL A 163 6.64 20.47 3.43
CA VAL A 163 6.28 19.24 4.12
C VAL A 163 6.32 19.38 5.65
N PRO A 164 5.44 18.68 6.39
CA PRO A 164 5.38 18.81 7.85
C PRO A 164 6.66 18.40 8.60
N ASP A 165 7.42 17.45 8.07
CA ASP A 165 8.53 16.79 8.78
C ASP A 165 9.92 17.38 8.50
N LYS A 166 9.96 18.66 8.09
CA LYS A 166 11.16 19.46 7.74
C LYS A 166 11.96 19.00 6.52
N THR A 167 11.90 17.72 6.18
CA THR A 167 12.55 17.15 4.99
C THR A 167 11.62 16.12 4.35
N LEU A 168 11.61 16.06 3.02
CA LEU A 168 10.79 15.11 2.26
C LEU A 168 11.11 13.65 2.63
N GLU A 169 12.38 13.31 2.81
CA GLU A 169 12.79 11.97 3.22
C GLU A 169 12.18 11.57 4.57
N LYS A 170 12.32 12.42 5.60
CA LYS A 170 11.70 12.16 6.92
C LYS A 170 10.19 12.10 6.84
N PHE A 171 9.58 12.90 5.98
CA PHE A 171 8.14 12.87 5.76
C PHE A 171 7.71 11.49 5.25
N ILE A 172 8.37 10.98 4.21
CA ILE A 172 8.13 9.66 3.64
C ILE A 172 8.32 8.57 4.69
N SER A 173 9.47 8.53 5.37
CA SER A 173 9.74 7.50 6.39
C SER A 173 8.72 7.52 7.53
N ARG A 174 8.25 8.69 7.95
CA ARG A 174 7.21 8.81 8.97
C ARG A 174 5.84 8.40 8.46
N THR A 175 5.50 8.69 7.21
CA THR A 175 4.23 8.26 6.61
C THR A 175 4.18 6.74 6.53
N VAL A 176 5.24 6.11 6.03
CA VAL A 176 5.40 4.65 6.02
C VAL A 176 5.21 4.09 7.42
N TRP A 177 5.94 4.62 8.40
CA TRP A 177 5.84 4.14 9.78
C TRP A 177 4.42 4.28 10.33
N THR A 178 3.74 5.41 10.08
CA THR A 178 2.34 5.61 10.47
C THR A 178 1.41 4.60 9.81
N VAL A 179 1.60 4.26 8.53
CA VAL A 179 0.79 3.24 7.84
C VAL A 179 1.02 1.87 8.45
N ASN A 180 2.27 1.47 8.67
CA ASN A 180 2.58 0.19 9.30
C ASN A 180 2.00 0.09 10.70
N THR A 181 2.14 1.13 11.52
CA THR A 181 1.52 1.17 12.85
C THR A 181 -0.01 1.09 12.78
N ARG A 182 -0.66 1.80 11.85
CA ARG A 182 -2.12 1.70 11.67
C ARG A 182 -2.56 0.30 11.25
N ILE A 183 -1.82 -0.34 10.36
CA ILE A 183 -2.09 -1.72 9.91
C ILE A 183 -1.91 -2.70 11.08
N GLU A 184 -0.86 -2.55 11.87
CA GLU A 184 -0.62 -3.38 13.06
C GLU A 184 -1.72 -3.17 14.10
N GLU A 185 -2.08 -1.92 14.40
CA GLU A 185 -3.16 -1.59 15.35
C GLU A 185 -4.52 -2.14 14.90
N ASP A 186 -4.82 -2.06 13.60
CA ASP A 186 -6.06 -2.62 13.03
C ASP A 186 -6.05 -4.16 13.11
N ALA A 187 -4.94 -4.80 12.76
CA ALA A 187 -4.77 -6.24 12.89
C ALA A 187 -4.91 -6.73 14.34
N ASP A 188 -4.32 -6.00 15.29
CA ASP A 188 -4.43 -6.28 16.72
C ASP A 188 -5.87 -6.08 17.21
N ARG A 189 -6.58 -5.06 16.72
CA ARG A 189 -8.01 -4.85 17.03
C ARG A 189 -8.85 -6.04 16.59
N HIS A 190 -8.52 -6.65 15.46
CA HIS A 190 -9.20 -7.83 14.93
C HIS A 190 -8.78 -9.15 15.59
N THR A 191 -7.84 -9.14 16.55
CA THR A 191 -7.32 -10.36 17.17
C THR A 191 -7.82 -10.56 18.61
N ILE A 192 -8.38 -11.74 18.88
CA ILE A 192 -8.70 -12.24 20.22
C ILE A 192 -7.66 -13.30 20.60
N THR A 193 -6.92 -13.02 21.67
CA THR A 193 -5.86 -13.89 22.23
C THR A 193 -6.36 -14.85 23.32
N ALA A 194 -7.67 -14.86 23.61
CA ALA A 194 -8.29 -15.77 24.58
C ALA A 194 -8.70 -17.10 23.94
N ASP A 195 -8.78 -18.20 24.71
CA ASP A 195 -9.46 -19.41 24.25
C ASP A 195 -10.98 -19.21 24.32
N ILE A 196 -11.59 -19.04 23.16
CA ILE A 196 -13.04 -18.82 23.01
C ILE A 196 -13.77 -20.01 22.40
N ARG A 197 -13.07 -21.09 22.01
CA ARG A 197 -13.67 -22.20 21.26
C ARG A 197 -14.77 -22.89 22.06
N GLY A 198 -14.49 -23.19 23.33
CA GLY A 198 -15.49 -23.75 24.24
C GLY A 198 -16.72 -22.85 24.45
N ARG A 199 -16.59 -21.53 24.29
CA ARG A 199 -17.73 -20.61 24.33
C ARG A 199 -18.55 -20.63 23.05
N LEU A 200 -17.90 -20.64 21.90
CA LEU A 200 -18.59 -20.72 20.61
C LEU A 200 -19.43 -21.98 20.49
N GLU A 201 -18.97 -23.09 21.06
CA GLU A 201 -19.73 -24.35 21.12
C GLU A 201 -20.95 -24.27 22.06
N THR A 202 -20.92 -23.40 23.07
CA THR A 202 -22.01 -23.24 24.06
C THR A 202 -22.98 -22.11 23.75
N ASP A 203 -22.60 -21.14 22.91
CA ASP A 203 -23.44 -20.02 22.50
C ASP A 203 -24.41 -20.49 21.40
N PRO A 204 -25.73 -20.51 21.65
CA PRO A 204 -26.71 -21.00 20.68
C PRO A 204 -26.83 -20.14 19.42
N ASP A 205 -26.34 -18.91 19.44
CA ASP A 205 -26.39 -17.98 18.30
C ASP A 205 -25.21 -18.17 17.35
N PHE A 206 -24.08 -18.71 17.83
CA PHE A 206 -22.92 -19.03 16.99
C PHE A 206 -23.07 -20.38 16.30
N ARG A 207 -22.74 -20.40 15.01
CA ARG A 207 -22.72 -21.63 14.21
C ARG A 207 -21.39 -21.77 13.50
N GLN A 208 -20.79 -22.95 13.61
CA GLN A 208 -19.68 -23.35 12.75
C GLN A 208 -20.24 -23.68 11.37
N GLU A 209 -19.84 -22.92 10.36
CA GLU A 209 -20.33 -23.10 8.99
C GLU A 209 -19.44 -24.05 8.21
N THR A 210 -18.15 -23.73 8.16
CA THR A 210 -17.21 -24.40 7.27
C THR A 210 -15.76 -24.10 7.63
N THR A 211 -14.83 -24.89 7.09
CA THR A 211 -13.41 -24.55 7.05
C THR A 211 -13.08 -24.07 5.64
N LYS A 212 -12.56 -22.86 5.53
CA LYS A 212 -12.14 -22.28 4.24
C LYS A 212 -10.96 -21.33 4.44
N SER A 213 -10.32 -20.95 3.35
CA SER A 213 -9.26 -19.96 3.39
C SER A 213 -9.75 -18.64 3.97
N LEU A 214 -8.98 -18.07 4.91
CA LEU A 214 -9.24 -16.75 5.45
C LEU A 214 -9.26 -15.71 4.32
N PRO A 215 -10.32 -14.90 4.19
CA PRO A 215 -10.40 -13.89 3.15
C PRO A 215 -9.40 -12.76 3.41
N LYS A 216 -9.09 -12.03 2.33
CA LYS A 216 -8.31 -10.79 2.42
C LYS A 216 -9.06 -9.76 3.27
N GLY A 217 -8.32 -8.96 4.04
CA GLY A 217 -8.86 -7.83 4.81
C GLY A 217 -9.37 -8.17 6.22
N ILE A 218 -9.15 -9.38 6.73
CA ILE A 218 -9.47 -9.73 8.13
C ILE A 218 -8.24 -9.62 9.01
N HIS A 219 -7.17 -10.29 8.62
CA HIS A 219 -5.90 -10.15 9.29
C HIS A 219 -4.76 -10.34 8.30
N PRO A 220 -3.78 -9.42 8.30
CA PRO A 220 -2.62 -9.45 7.42
C PRO A 220 -1.97 -10.84 7.32
N LYS A 221 -1.40 -11.30 8.44
CA LYS A 221 -0.59 -12.52 8.55
C LYS A 221 -1.26 -13.85 8.16
N TYR A 222 -2.58 -13.98 8.30
CA TYR A 222 -3.28 -15.27 8.19
C TYR A 222 -4.10 -15.39 6.90
N THR A 223 -4.02 -14.39 6.03
CA THR A 223 -4.71 -14.36 4.74
C THR A 223 -4.43 -15.64 3.94
N LYS A 224 -5.48 -16.26 3.39
CA LYS A 224 -5.49 -17.54 2.64
C LYS A 224 -5.21 -18.81 3.47
N GLU A 225 -4.81 -18.71 4.72
CA GLU A 225 -4.65 -19.89 5.58
C GLU A 225 -6.00 -20.57 5.84
N PRO A 226 -6.06 -21.90 5.98
CA PRO A 226 -7.28 -22.59 6.38
C PRO A 226 -7.75 -22.11 7.75
N ALA A 227 -8.98 -21.63 7.83
CA ALA A 227 -9.61 -21.18 9.06
C ALA A 227 -11.03 -21.72 9.19
N GLU A 228 -11.42 -22.04 10.41
CA GLU A 228 -12.80 -22.35 10.75
C GLU A 228 -13.60 -21.05 10.85
N LEU A 229 -14.71 -20.98 10.13
CA LEU A 229 -15.65 -19.86 10.18
C LEU A 229 -16.79 -20.19 11.15
N TRP A 230 -16.90 -19.36 12.18
CA TRP A 230 -18.02 -19.30 13.10
C TRP A 230 -18.78 -18.00 12.87
N GLN A 231 -20.10 -18.04 12.79
CA GLN A 231 -20.88 -16.82 12.58
C GLN A 231 -22.14 -16.74 13.44
N LYS A 232 -22.54 -15.52 13.78
CA LYS A 232 -23.84 -15.19 14.38
C LYS A 232 -24.42 -13.93 13.74
N PRO A 233 -25.75 -13.73 13.75
CA PRO A 233 -26.36 -12.49 13.28
C PRO A 233 -25.83 -11.26 14.05
N ALA A 234 -25.55 -10.16 13.36
CA ALA A 234 -25.04 -8.94 13.98
C ALA A 234 -26.10 -8.21 14.84
N SER A 235 -27.40 -8.50 14.63
CA SER A 235 -28.50 -7.93 15.42
C SER A 235 -29.49 -9.01 15.87
N LYS A 236 -29.99 -8.90 17.11
CA LYS A 236 -30.99 -9.80 17.70
C LYS A 236 -32.41 -9.40 17.30
N VAL A 237 -32.79 -9.57 16.04
CA VAL A 237 -34.16 -9.32 15.58
C VAL A 237 -34.74 -10.62 14.99
N GLU A 238 -36.02 -10.89 15.30
CA GLU A 238 -36.71 -12.15 14.99
C GLU A 238 -36.90 -12.45 13.48
N TYR A 239 -36.47 -11.57 12.58
CA TYR A 239 -36.57 -11.75 11.12
C TYR A 239 -35.27 -11.32 10.41
N MET A 240 -34.73 -12.23 9.59
CA MET A 240 -33.60 -11.95 8.69
C MET A 240 -34.11 -11.19 7.46
N ASP A 241 -33.88 -9.88 7.42
CA ASP A 241 -33.83 -9.13 6.16
C ASP A 241 -32.38 -9.05 5.68
N GLY A 242 -32.15 -8.97 4.36
CA GLY A 242 -30.81 -8.95 3.74
C GLY A 242 -29.92 -7.75 4.14
N SER A 243 -30.47 -6.86 4.97
CA SER A 243 -29.81 -5.73 5.63
C SER A 243 -29.04 -6.12 6.91
N GLN A 244 -29.28 -7.30 7.46
CA GLN A 244 -28.62 -7.81 8.68
C GLN A 244 -27.39 -8.63 8.31
N GLY A 245 -26.24 -7.98 8.27
CA GLY A 245 -24.96 -8.67 8.17
C GLY A 245 -24.68 -9.61 9.36
N PHE A 246 -23.60 -10.37 9.23
CA PHE A 246 -23.13 -11.38 10.16
C PHE A 246 -21.88 -10.89 10.87
N LEU A 247 -21.77 -11.26 12.13
CA LEU A 247 -20.48 -11.32 12.78
C LEU A 247 -19.83 -12.66 12.47
N GLN A 248 -18.54 -12.64 12.18
CA GLN A 248 -17.73 -13.77 11.81
C GLN A 248 -16.50 -13.86 12.73
N LEU A 249 -16.23 -15.04 13.24
CA LEU A 249 -15.03 -15.40 13.96
C LEU A 249 -14.29 -16.45 13.15
N TRP A 250 -13.00 -16.22 12.96
CA TRP A 250 -12.13 -17.08 12.18
C TRP A 250 -11.05 -17.64 13.07
N ILE A 251 -10.93 -18.96 13.09
CA ILE A 251 -9.93 -19.66 13.90
C ILE A 251 -8.99 -20.38 12.93
N PRO A 252 -7.76 -19.91 12.70
CA PRO A 252 -6.80 -20.59 11.85
C PRO A 252 -6.52 -22.00 12.41
N VAL A 253 -6.60 -23.02 11.55
CA VAL A 253 -6.62 -24.43 11.95
C VAL A 253 -5.31 -24.85 12.66
N ASP A 254 -4.19 -24.23 12.30
CA ASP A 254 -2.87 -24.55 12.87
C ASP A 254 -2.46 -23.59 14.01
N LYS A 255 -3.36 -22.72 14.46
CA LYS A 255 -3.11 -21.68 15.49
C LYS A 255 -4.27 -21.60 16.49
N ASP A 256 -4.36 -22.60 17.36
CA ASP A 256 -5.41 -22.68 18.38
C ASP A 256 -5.45 -21.48 19.35
N ASP A 257 -4.36 -20.72 19.47
CA ASP A 257 -4.28 -19.57 20.37
C ASP A 257 -4.84 -18.28 19.78
N ILE A 258 -5.07 -18.21 18.46
CA ILE A 258 -5.42 -16.96 17.76
C ILE A 258 -6.80 -17.07 17.13
N LYS A 259 -7.64 -16.07 17.37
CA LYS A 259 -8.99 -15.98 16.79
C LYS A 259 -9.17 -14.58 16.22
N LEU A 260 -9.71 -14.50 15.02
CA LEU A 260 -9.82 -13.26 14.26
C LEU A 260 -11.29 -12.88 14.13
N VAL A 261 -11.62 -11.63 14.43
CA VAL A 261 -12.99 -11.11 14.42
C VAL A 261 -13.21 -10.30 13.16
N SER A 262 -14.30 -10.55 12.44
CA SER A 262 -14.75 -9.68 11.35
C SER A 262 -16.27 -9.53 11.37
N ALA A 263 -16.78 -8.52 10.69
CA ALA A 263 -18.21 -8.35 10.45
C ALA A 263 -18.46 -8.15 8.95
N THR A 264 -19.50 -8.78 8.41
CA THR A 264 -19.88 -8.57 7.00
C THR A 264 -20.46 -7.17 6.80
N ALA A 265 -20.72 -6.79 5.55
CA ALA A 265 -21.48 -5.58 5.25
C ALA A 265 -22.92 -5.69 5.80
N GLY A 266 -23.47 -4.56 6.26
CA GLY A 266 -24.83 -4.42 6.79
C GLY A 266 -25.09 -2.98 7.25
N ASP A 267 -26.32 -2.68 7.64
CA ASP A 267 -26.72 -1.36 8.15
C ASP A 267 -26.42 -1.24 9.66
N TYR A 268 -25.13 -1.28 9.99
CA TYR A 268 -24.61 -1.14 11.37
C TYR A 268 -23.16 -0.67 11.40
N ASP A 269 -22.74 -0.18 12.56
CA ASP A 269 -21.36 0.18 12.83
C ASP A 269 -20.51 -1.09 13.01
N ARG A 270 -19.79 -1.48 11.95
CA ARG A 270 -18.93 -2.68 11.93
C ARG A 270 -17.84 -2.62 12.99
N GLU A 271 -17.27 -1.44 13.19
CA GLU A 271 -16.18 -1.19 14.12
C GLU A 271 -16.65 -1.35 15.57
N ALA A 272 -17.78 -0.73 15.92
CA ALA A 272 -18.36 -0.86 17.25
C ALA A 272 -18.74 -2.31 17.59
N ILE A 273 -19.20 -3.10 16.62
CA ILE A 273 -19.53 -4.51 16.82
C ILE A 273 -18.27 -5.36 17.05
N VAL A 274 -17.21 -5.14 16.26
CA VAL A 274 -15.93 -5.84 16.44
C VAL A 274 -15.36 -5.54 17.84
N ASP A 275 -15.40 -4.27 18.26
CA ASP A 275 -14.93 -3.87 19.59
C ASP A 275 -15.74 -4.50 20.72
N ALA A 276 -17.07 -4.48 20.63
CA ALA A 276 -17.94 -5.05 21.65
C ALA A 276 -17.69 -6.56 21.85
N ILE A 277 -17.43 -7.28 20.77
CA ILE A 277 -17.11 -8.72 20.79
C ILE A 277 -15.74 -8.96 21.36
N ARG A 278 -14.76 -8.15 20.96
CA ARG A 278 -13.43 -8.20 21.54
C ARG A 278 -13.50 -8.01 23.05
N GLU A 279 -14.23 -7.01 23.53
CA GLU A 279 -14.46 -6.79 24.96
C GLU A 279 -15.19 -7.96 25.61
N GLU A 280 -16.25 -8.49 25.00
CA GLU A 280 -16.99 -9.66 25.51
C GLU A 280 -16.07 -10.85 25.77
N PHE A 281 -15.11 -11.12 24.87
CA PHE A 281 -14.21 -12.26 24.97
C PHE A 281 -12.90 -11.97 25.72
N GLN A 282 -12.44 -10.72 25.80
CA GLN A 282 -11.25 -10.34 26.56
C GLN A 282 -11.52 -10.17 28.06
N THR A 283 -12.67 -9.60 28.45
CA THR A 283 -12.98 -9.26 29.86
C THR A 283 -13.17 -10.49 30.75
N ILE A 284 -13.27 -11.69 30.16
CA ILE A 284 -13.67 -12.91 30.86
C ILE A 284 -12.54 -13.95 30.90
N ALA A 285 -11.36 -13.59 30.37
CA ALA A 285 -10.12 -14.36 30.51
C ALA A 285 -9.26 -13.91 31.71
N GLY A 286 -9.69 -12.89 32.47
CA GLY A 286 -9.12 -12.45 33.74
C GLY A 286 -10.01 -12.83 34.92
#